data_AF-A0A7C2G8Z5-F1
#
_entry.id   AF-A0A7C2G8Z5-F1
#
_cell.length_a   1.000
_cell.length_b   1.000
_cell.length_c   1.000
_cell.angle_alpha   90.00
_cell.angle_beta   90.00
_cell.angle_gamma   90.00
#
_symmetry.space_group_name_H-M   'P 1'
#
loop_
_entity.id
_entity.type
_entity.pdbx_description
1 polymer ?
#
loop_
_entity_poly.entity_id
_entity_poly.type
_entity_poly.pdbx_seq_one_letter_code
_entity_poly.pdbx_strand_id
1 'polypeptide(L)'
;MKREKHPATRSHTSTGRSEKSREAGLDAGALLRCYRWIRRAAGLGLLSALYLTWHYKLFLSGAGDQALCNVSALINCDRVAASSWSRLFGLPLAVWGAGGYLALIVHTTRVLRRTARGERPLTSPSDYALSTLLLIAPFVIGLVILPFVSLVHLRALCLGCAVSWIADLGLLIFGVQLLRRVGPARARTAIVRPLWPSVALGALLIVPLNWYARPSPPPSPTEAKRALEEKTRPVAETTDLTAPDPLSPTFGNPGAPITIVYFTDFQCPYCKLQTEALRELLARRPRQVRVIYRHYPLDQSCNLRLTRTAHPFACLLAQLAMDAHRRGVFETWAAEVWRAQESLTLERVHEIARRYGLDPARVAQDREIQRQLARDILLAERFGVDSTPTLIINGRLIRGYQPLERLDSFIAALLGPTTSGR
;
A
#
# COMPACT_ATOMS: atom_id res chain seq x y z
N MET A 1 -20.01 -105.67 -3.19
CA MET A 1 -18.94 -104.90 -2.51
C MET A 1 -19.13 -103.42 -2.81
N LYS A 2 -19.32 -102.59 -1.75
CA LYS A 2 -18.98 -101.15 -1.55
C LYS A 2 -19.08 -100.17 -2.74
N ARG A 3 -19.60 -98.95 -2.64
CA ARG A 3 -20.32 -98.15 -1.62
C ARG A 3 -20.67 -96.80 -2.31
N GLU A 4 -21.72 -96.16 -1.82
CA GLU A 4 -22.32 -94.86 -2.19
C GLU A 4 -21.36 -93.68 -2.45
N LYS A 5 -21.78 -92.72 -3.29
CA LYS A 5 -22.20 -91.35 -2.86
C LYS A 5 -22.62 -90.44 -4.03
N HIS A 6 -23.89 -90.03 -4.00
CA HIS A 6 -24.40 -88.72 -4.44
C HIS A 6 -24.80 -87.96 -3.16
N PRO A 7 -24.74 -86.61 -3.07
CA PRO A 7 -25.87 -85.85 -3.62
C PRO A 7 -25.63 -84.35 -4.01
N ALA A 8 -26.59 -83.87 -4.81
CA ALA A 8 -27.27 -82.56 -4.77
C ALA A 8 -26.48 -81.24 -4.91
N THR A 9 -26.61 -80.61 -6.08
CA THR A 9 -26.49 -79.16 -6.26
C THR A 9 -27.87 -78.51 -6.26
N ARG A 10 -28.19 -77.77 -5.18
CA ARG A 10 -29.38 -76.91 -5.07
C ARG A 10 -29.19 -75.62 -5.87
N SER A 11 -30.24 -75.26 -6.60
CA SER A 11 -30.52 -73.92 -7.10
C SER A 11 -30.79 -72.95 -5.95
N HIS A 12 -30.15 -71.79 -5.97
CA HIS A 12 -30.60 -70.62 -5.21
C HIS A 12 -30.37 -69.36 -6.05
N THR A 13 -31.48 -68.86 -6.59
CA THR A 13 -31.70 -67.44 -6.87
C THR A 13 -31.54 -66.65 -5.57
N SER A 14 -30.63 -65.67 -5.56
CA SER A 14 -30.75 -64.53 -4.64
C SER A 14 -30.19 -63.27 -5.31
N THR A 15 -31.12 -62.55 -5.90
CA THR A 15 -31.08 -61.10 -6.08
C THR A 15 -30.82 -60.44 -4.71
N GLY A 16 -29.63 -59.90 -4.49
CA GLY A 16 -29.28 -59.33 -3.19
C GLY A 16 -27.83 -58.93 -3.01
N ARG A 17 -27.20 -58.28 -4.01
CA ARG A 17 -25.86 -57.70 -3.87
C ARG A 17 -25.76 -56.28 -4.43
N SER A 18 -26.80 -55.50 -4.18
CA SER A 18 -26.83 -54.05 -4.32
C SER A 18 -27.31 -53.53 -2.97
N GLU A 19 -26.40 -52.96 -2.17
CA GLU A 19 -26.61 -52.31 -0.85
C GLU A 19 -25.80 -52.93 0.30
N LYS A 20 -24.46 -52.95 0.23
CA LYS A 20 -23.61 -52.96 1.44
C LYS A 20 -22.12 -52.70 1.19
N SER A 21 -21.82 -51.65 0.44
CA SER A 21 -20.49 -51.01 0.42
C SER A 21 -20.64 -49.49 0.41
N ARG A 22 -21.40 -48.97 1.37
CA ARG A 22 -21.30 -47.57 1.80
C ARG A 22 -20.19 -47.48 2.85
N GLU A 23 -18.96 -47.76 2.45
CA GLU A 23 -17.85 -47.05 3.09
C GLU A 23 -18.06 -45.57 2.76
N ALA A 24 -17.83 -44.68 3.73
CA ALA A 24 -17.95 -43.24 3.58
C ALA A 24 -16.89 -42.72 2.59
N GLY A 25 -17.08 -43.02 1.31
CA GLY A 25 -16.22 -42.58 0.22
C GLY A 25 -16.36 -41.08 0.08
N LEU A 26 -15.25 -40.37 0.23
CA LEU A 26 -15.22 -38.94 -0.05
C LEU A 26 -15.78 -38.67 -1.46
N ASP A 27 -16.75 -37.77 -1.58
CA ASP A 27 -17.25 -37.30 -2.88
C ASP A 27 -16.13 -36.54 -3.62
N ALA A 28 -15.41 -37.26 -4.45
CA ALA A 28 -14.34 -36.73 -5.29
C ALA A 28 -14.84 -35.58 -6.18
N GLY A 29 -16.08 -35.63 -6.65
CA GLY A 29 -16.70 -34.56 -7.43
C GLY A 29 -16.84 -33.27 -6.62
N ALA A 30 -17.27 -33.35 -5.37
CA ALA A 30 -17.36 -32.20 -4.48
C ALA A 30 -15.99 -31.59 -4.14
N LEU A 31 -14.97 -32.42 -3.93
CA LEU A 31 -13.60 -31.95 -3.69
C LEU A 31 -13.06 -31.20 -4.90
N LEU A 32 -13.24 -31.75 -6.12
CA LEU A 32 -12.81 -31.10 -7.35
C LEU A 32 -13.55 -29.77 -7.60
N ARG A 33 -14.83 -29.68 -7.22
CA ARG A 33 -15.56 -28.40 -7.24
C ARG A 33 -14.90 -27.36 -6.33
N CYS A 34 -14.47 -27.74 -5.12
CA CYS A 34 -13.74 -26.83 -4.22
C CYS A 34 -12.45 -26.33 -4.87
N TYR A 35 -11.61 -27.23 -5.40
CA TYR A 35 -10.36 -26.84 -6.07
C TYR A 35 -10.57 -25.90 -7.25
N ARG A 36 -11.63 -26.11 -8.05
CA ARG A 36 -11.97 -25.20 -9.17
C ARG A 36 -12.34 -23.81 -8.69
N TRP A 37 -13.13 -23.71 -7.62
CA TRP A 37 -13.52 -22.42 -7.04
C TRP A 37 -12.37 -21.72 -6.33
N ILE A 38 -11.54 -22.44 -5.57
CA ILE A 38 -10.29 -21.93 -4.98
C ILE A 38 -9.41 -21.34 -6.09
N ARG A 39 -9.24 -22.05 -7.21
CA ARG A 39 -8.45 -21.56 -8.34
C ARG A 39 -9.03 -20.29 -8.98
N ARG A 40 -10.36 -20.18 -9.08
CA ARG A 40 -11.04 -18.97 -9.60
C ARG A 40 -10.86 -17.78 -8.67
N ALA A 41 -11.05 -17.99 -7.37
CA ALA A 41 -10.81 -16.96 -6.35
C ALA A 41 -9.33 -16.50 -6.36
N ALA A 42 -8.38 -17.44 -6.42
CA ALA A 42 -6.97 -17.12 -6.58
C ALA A 42 -6.67 -16.36 -7.89
N GLY A 43 -7.37 -16.68 -8.99
CA GLY A 43 -7.27 -15.94 -10.25
C GLY A 43 -7.71 -14.49 -10.13
N LEU A 44 -8.85 -14.24 -9.47
CA LEU A 44 -9.32 -12.88 -9.16
C LEU A 44 -8.30 -12.12 -8.29
N GLY A 45 -7.79 -12.77 -7.25
CA GLY A 45 -6.75 -12.24 -6.39
C GLY A 45 -5.47 -11.88 -7.15
N LEU A 46 -5.02 -12.75 -8.07
CA LEU A 46 -3.84 -12.49 -8.90
C LEU A 46 -4.04 -11.26 -9.79
N LEU A 47 -5.19 -11.14 -10.47
CA LEU A 47 -5.48 -9.97 -11.31
C LEU A 47 -5.48 -8.68 -10.48
N SER A 48 -6.10 -8.71 -9.30
CA SER A 48 -6.08 -7.59 -8.37
C SER A 48 -4.66 -7.23 -7.92
N ALA A 49 -3.86 -8.23 -7.54
CA ALA A 49 -2.49 -8.05 -7.10
C ALA A 49 -1.57 -7.47 -8.21
N LEU A 50 -1.77 -7.90 -9.46
CA LEU A 50 -1.08 -7.32 -10.62
C LEU A 50 -1.48 -5.87 -10.86
N TYR A 51 -2.78 -5.56 -10.78
CA TYR A 51 -3.27 -4.18 -10.87
C TYR A 51 -2.69 -3.30 -9.76
N LEU A 52 -2.70 -3.77 -8.51
CA LEU A 52 -2.13 -3.05 -7.37
C LEU A 52 -0.62 -2.85 -7.52
N THR A 53 0.09 -3.81 -8.12
CA THR A 53 1.53 -3.69 -8.42
C THR A 53 1.78 -2.61 -9.49
N TRP A 54 0.97 -2.59 -10.55
CA TRP A 54 1.02 -1.54 -11.57
C TRP A 54 0.68 -0.16 -11.00
N HIS A 55 -0.36 -0.07 -10.16
CA HIS A 55 -0.75 1.15 -9.50
C HIS A 55 0.34 1.66 -8.55
N TYR A 56 0.98 0.78 -7.78
CA TYR A 56 2.11 1.14 -6.94
C TYR A 56 3.27 1.74 -7.75
N LYS A 57 3.54 1.21 -8.95
CA LYS A 57 4.52 1.80 -9.88
C LYS A 57 4.12 3.21 -10.33
N LEU A 58 2.84 3.43 -10.67
CA LEU A 58 2.34 4.75 -11.05
C LEU A 58 2.43 5.76 -9.89
N PHE A 59 2.12 5.30 -8.69
CA PHE A 59 2.29 6.10 -7.48
C PHE A 59 3.76 6.53 -7.32
N LEU A 60 4.71 5.60 -7.43
CA LEU A 60 6.14 5.89 -7.35
C LEU A 60 6.68 6.78 -8.48
N SER A 61 5.98 6.89 -9.62
CA SER A 61 6.37 7.77 -10.72
C SER A 61 5.72 9.17 -10.69
N GLY A 62 4.90 9.45 -9.66
CA GLY A 62 4.17 10.72 -9.54
C GLY A 62 3.03 10.84 -10.58
N ALA A 63 2.47 9.71 -10.98
CA ALA A 63 1.32 9.60 -11.87
C ALA A 63 0.09 8.93 -11.19
N GLY A 64 0.09 8.86 -9.86
CA GLY A 64 -0.96 8.21 -9.06
C GLY A 64 -2.37 8.76 -9.28
N ASP A 65 -2.50 10.05 -9.60
CA ASP A 65 -3.78 10.73 -9.84
C ASP A 65 -4.62 10.13 -10.98
N GLN A 66 -4.01 9.32 -11.87
CA GLN A 66 -4.70 8.66 -12.98
C GLN A 66 -5.34 7.31 -12.61
N ALA A 67 -5.25 6.87 -11.36
CA ALA A 67 -5.82 5.60 -10.94
C ALA A 67 -7.36 5.68 -10.84
N LEU A 68 -8.04 4.66 -11.35
CA LEU A 68 -9.51 4.46 -11.27
C LEU A 68 -10.09 4.55 -9.84
N CYS A 69 -9.25 4.52 -8.81
CA CYS A 69 -9.65 4.35 -7.43
C CYS A 69 -9.37 5.57 -6.53
N ASN A 70 -9.05 6.74 -7.10
CA ASN A 70 -8.85 7.99 -6.34
C ASN A 70 -10.05 8.93 -6.53
N VAL A 71 -11.18 8.55 -5.93
CA VAL A 71 -12.46 9.25 -6.12
C VAL A 71 -12.78 10.20 -4.97
N SER A 72 -12.36 9.87 -3.75
CA SER A 72 -12.61 10.69 -2.56
C SER A 72 -11.56 10.45 -1.49
N ALA A 73 -11.60 11.21 -0.38
CA ALA A 73 -10.71 10.95 0.75
C ALA A 73 -10.92 9.55 1.38
N LEU A 74 -12.13 8.98 1.23
CA LEU A 74 -12.44 7.63 1.69
C LEU A 74 -12.06 6.58 0.63
N ILE A 75 -12.33 6.83 -0.66
CA ILE A 75 -11.98 5.90 -1.75
C ILE A 75 -10.70 6.40 -2.41
N ASN A 76 -9.56 5.92 -1.92
CA ASN A 76 -8.23 6.36 -2.32
C ASN A 76 -7.22 5.23 -2.19
N CYS A 77 -6.70 4.75 -3.32
CA CYS A 77 -5.67 3.69 -3.33
C CYS A 77 -4.26 4.23 -3.08
N ASP A 78 -3.99 5.49 -3.41
CA ASP A 78 -2.68 6.08 -3.17
C ASP A 78 -2.39 6.20 -1.67
N ARG A 79 -3.42 6.40 -0.81
CA ARG A 79 -3.22 6.51 0.65
C ARG A 79 -2.76 5.18 1.23
N VAL A 80 -3.29 4.09 0.69
CA VAL A 80 -2.82 2.75 0.99
C VAL A 80 -1.40 2.58 0.47
N ALA A 81 -1.13 2.94 -0.79
CA ALA A 81 0.20 2.81 -1.41
C ALA A 81 1.30 3.58 -0.63
N ALA A 82 0.99 4.76 -0.10
CA ALA A 82 1.90 5.60 0.68
C ALA A 82 2.18 5.07 2.09
N SER A 83 1.32 4.18 2.63
CA SER A 83 1.46 3.66 3.99
C SER A 83 2.65 2.70 4.14
N SER A 84 3.15 2.54 5.36
CA SER A 84 4.13 1.48 5.64
C SER A 84 3.57 0.07 5.40
N TRP A 85 2.26 -0.11 5.59
CA TRP A 85 1.51 -1.36 5.41
C TRP A 85 1.40 -1.85 3.96
N SER A 86 1.68 -1.00 2.97
CA SER A 86 1.75 -1.42 1.57
C SER A 86 3.03 -2.19 1.25
N ARG A 87 3.98 -2.28 2.19
CA ARG A 87 5.29 -2.91 1.99
C ARG A 87 5.52 -4.04 2.99
N LEU A 88 6.11 -5.12 2.50
CA LEU A 88 6.57 -6.26 3.30
C LEU A 88 7.99 -6.61 2.85
N PHE A 89 8.95 -6.59 3.78
CA PHE A 89 10.40 -6.75 3.50
C PHE A 89 10.92 -5.79 2.41
N GLY A 90 10.42 -4.56 2.39
CA GLY A 90 10.80 -3.54 1.42
C GLY A 90 10.18 -3.71 0.02
N LEU A 91 9.40 -4.77 -0.21
CA LEU A 91 8.70 -5.01 -1.46
C LEU A 91 7.21 -4.67 -1.32
N PRO A 92 6.50 -4.27 -2.39
CA PRO A 92 5.07 -4.03 -2.32
C PRO A 92 4.34 -5.31 -1.92
N LEU A 93 3.42 -5.23 -0.95
CA LEU A 93 2.61 -6.34 -0.46
C LEU A 93 1.83 -7.02 -1.61
N ALA A 94 1.42 -6.24 -2.61
CA ALA A 94 0.77 -6.74 -3.82
C ALA A 94 1.64 -7.72 -4.62
N VAL A 95 2.97 -7.54 -4.63
CA VAL A 95 3.90 -8.47 -5.30
C VAL A 95 3.92 -9.82 -4.58
N TRP A 96 3.93 -9.81 -3.25
CA TRP A 96 3.82 -11.03 -2.43
C TRP A 96 2.46 -11.72 -2.65
N GLY A 97 1.38 -10.94 -2.68
CA GLY A 97 0.05 -11.43 -3.02
C GLY A 97 0.02 -12.12 -4.37
N ALA A 98 0.58 -11.50 -5.42
CA ALA A 98 0.66 -12.08 -6.76
C ALA A 98 1.43 -13.42 -6.77
N GLY A 99 2.57 -13.48 -6.08
CA GLY A 99 3.34 -14.72 -5.92
C GLY A 99 2.55 -15.82 -5.21
N GLY A 100 1.87 -15.50 -4.11
CA GLY A 100 1.06 -16.45 -3.35
C GLY A 100 -0.18 -16.95 -4.12
N TYR A 101 -0.90 -16.05 -4.79
CA TYR A 101 -2.04 -16.44 -5.64
C TYR A 101 -1.58 -17.30 -6.83
N LEU A 102 -0.44 -16.98 -7.46
CA LEU A 102 0.13 -17.83 -8.50
C LEU A 102 0.48 -19.22 -7.96
N ALA A 103 1.14 -19.30 -6.79
CA ALA A 103 1.44 -20.57 -6.15
C ALA A 103 0.18 -21.41 -5.93
N LEU A 104 -0.91 -20.78 -5.48
CA LEU A 104 -2.20 -21.44 -5.27
C LEU A 104 -2.85 -21.90 -6.58
N ILE A 105 -2.83 -21.07 -7.64
CA ILE A 105 -3.34 -21.43 -8.97
C ILE A 105 -2.58 -22.63 -9.53
N VAL A 106 -1.26 -22.62 -9.42
CA VAL A 106 -0.39 -23.68 -9.91
C VAL A 106 -0.62 -24.98 -9.12
N HIS A 107 -0.69 -24.87 -7.78
CA HIS A 107 -0.95 -26.01 -6.90
C HIS A 107 -2.30 -26.66 -7.22
N THR A 108 -3.38 -25.88 -7.22
CA THR A 108 -4.74 -26.38 -7.53
C THR A 108 -4.84 -26.92 -8.95
N THR A 109 -4.14 -26.32 -9.93
CA THR A 109 -4.09 -26.85 -11.30
C THR A 109 -3.37 -28.19 -11.37
N ARG A 110 -2.27 -28.38 -10.63
CA ARG A 110 -1.57 -29.67 -10.54
C ARG A 110 -2.48 -30.73 -9.92
N VAL A 111 -3.19 -30.41 -8.84
CA VAL A 111 -4.17 -31.32 -8.22
C VAL A 111 -5.26 -31.71 -9.21
N LEU A 112 -5.87 -30.74 -9.90
CA LEU A 112 -6.92 -31.00 -10.90
C LEU A 112 -6.42 -31.83 -12.08
N ARG A 113 -5.21 -31.56 -12.60
CA ARG A 113 -4.61 -32.28 -13.74
C ARG A 113 -4.23 -33.72 -13.39
N ARG A 114 -3.57 -33.94 -12.25
CA ARG A 114 -3.28 -35.29 -11.76
C ARG A 114 -4.57 -36.09 -11.58
N THR A 115 -5.61 -35.42 -11.07
CA THR A 115 -6.92 -36.04 -10.93
C THR A 115 -7.53 -36.46 -12.26
N ALA A 116 -7.48 -35.58 -13.26
CA ALA A 116 -8.01 -35.86 -14.60
C ALA A 116 -7.26 -37.00 -15.33
N ARG A 117 -5.98 -37.23 -15.03
CA ARG A 117 -5.16 -38.29 -15.64
C ARG A 117 -5.37 -39.68 -15.04
N GLY A 118 -6.21 -39.81 -14.01
CA GLY A 118 -6.39 -41.08 -13.30
C GLY A 118 -5.16 -41.53 -12.50
N GLU A 119 -4.15 -40.67 -12.34
CA GLU A 119 -2.98 -40.88 -11.49
C GLU A 119 -3.45 -40.92 -10.02
N ARG A 120 -3.86 -42.11 -9.52
CA ARG A 120 -4.48 -42.37 -8.19
C ARG A 120 -4.67 -41.10 -7.36
N PRO A 121 -5.66 -40.27 -7.74
CA PRO A 121 -5.88 -39.03 -7.06
C PRO A 121 -6.76 -39.43 -5.87
N LEU A 122 -6.37 -39.03 -4.65
CA LEU A 122 -7.19 -39.21 -3.44
C LEU A 122 -7.14 -40.60 -2.76
N THR A 123 -6.06 -41.40 -2.86
CA THR A 123 -5.88 -42.48 -1.85
C THR A 123 -5.55 -41.91 -0.45
N SER A 124 -5.20 -40.62 -0.39
CA SER A 124 -5.15 -39.80 0.83
C SER A 124 -5.58 -38.35 0.49
N PRO A 125 -6.88 -38.02 0.55
CA PRO A 125 -7.39 -36.67 0.31
C PRO A 125 -6.77 -35.60 1.21
N SER A 126 -6.24 -36.00 2.37
CA SER A 126 -5.63 -35.12 3.37
C SER A 126 -4.30 -34.51 2.92
N ASP A 127 -3.52 -35.16 2.06
CA ASP A 127 -2.17 -34.67 1.71
C ASP A 127 -2.20 -33.39 0.85
N TYR A 128 -3.11 -33.33 -0.13
CA TYR A 128 -3.28 -32.14 -0.97
C TYR A 128 -4.17 -31.08 -0.32
N ALA A 129 -5.13 -31.51 0.50
CA ALA A 129 -5.98 -30.58 1.24
C ALA A 129 -5.17 -29.78 2.26
N LEU A 130 -4.26 -30.42 3.02
CA LEU A 130 -3.43 -29.72 3.98
C LEU A 130 -2.51 -28.70 3.28
N SER A 131 -1.84 -29.10 2.21
CA SER A 131 -0.96 -28.19 1.46
C SER A 131 -1.73 -27.02 0.82
N THR A 132 -2.97 -27.25 0.36
CA THR A 132 -3.86 -26.17 -0.11
C THR A 132 -4.27 -25.24 1.03
N LEU A 133 -4.63 -25.78 2.19
CA LEU A 133 -5.02 -24.99 3.37
C LEU A 133 -3.84 -24.16 3.91
N LEU A 134 -2.62 -24.70 3.90
CA LEU A 134 -1.41 -23.96 4.25
C LEU A 134 -1.15 -22.78 3.31
N LEU A 135 -1.42 -22.93 2.01
CA LEU A 135 -1.33 -21.81 1.06
C LEU A 135 -2.44 -20.78 1.25
N ILE A 136 -3.63 -21.19 1.74
CA ILE A 136 -4.76 -20.29 1.99
C ILE A 136 -4.60 -19.52 3.32
N ALA A 137 -3.94 -20.11 4.32
CA ALA A 137 -3.87 -19.55 5.67
C ALA A 137 -3.36 -18.09 5.74
N PRO A 138 -2.29 -17.68 5.04
CA PRO A 138 -1.83 -16.29 5.06
C PRO A 138 -2.88 -15.30 4.54
N PHE A 139 -3.67 -15.69 3.53
CA PHE A 139 -4.73 -14.86 2.96
C PHE A 139 -5.91 -14.72 3.92
N VAL A 140 -6.27 -15.80 4.63
CA VAL A 140 -7.31 -15.75 5.67
C VAL A 140 -6.92 -14.82 6.81
N ILE A 141 -5.65 -14.82 7.21
CA ILE A 141 -5.12 -13.85 8.18
C ILE A 141 -5.22 -12.42 7.60
N GLY A 142 -4.85 -12.26 6.33
CA GLY A 142 -4.96 -11.00 5.58
C GLY A 142 -6.38 -10.44 5.51
N LEU A 143 -7.41 -11.30 5.44
CA LEU A 143 -8.83 -10.91 5.39
C LEU A 143 -9.30 -10.16 6.64
N VAL A 144 -8.62 -10.30 7.78
CA VAL A 144 -8.96 -9.55 9.00
C VAL A 144 -8.04 -8.35 9.14
N ILE A 145 -6.73 -8.57 9.03
CA ILE A 145 -5.72 -7.54 9.32
C ILE A 145 -5.77 -6.42 8.29
N LEU A 146 -5.81 -6.74 6.99
CA LEU A 146 -5.69 -5.72 5.94
C LEU A 146 -6.94 -4.81 5.86
N PRO A 147 -8.19 -5.32 5.94
CA PRO A 147 -9.35 -4.44 6.04
C PRO A 147 -9.36 -3.58 7.30
N PHE A 148 -8.96 -4.15 8.45
CA PHE A 148 -8.87 -3.39 9.71
C PHE A 148 -7.87 -2.24 9.58
N VAL A 149 -6.65 -2.52 9.11
CA VAL A 149 -5.65 -1.48 8.86
C VAL A 149 -6.17 -0.44 7.86
N SER A 150 -6.74 -0.87 6.74
CA SER A 150 -7.24 0.04 5.70
C SER A 150 -8.35 0.97 6.22
N LEU A 151 -9.37 0.42 6.88
CA LEU A 151 -10.56 1.15 7.28
C LEU A 151 -10.40 1.91 8.61
N VAL A 152 -9.65 1.36 9.57
CA VAL A 152 -9.53 1.93 10.91
C VAL A 152 -8.28 2.79 11.05
N HIS A 153 -7.11 2.25 10.68
CA HIS A 153 -5.84 2.98 10.82
C HIS A 153 -5.65 4.00 9.70
N LEU A 154 -5.81 3.57 8.44
CA LEU A 154 -5.61 4.43 7.29
C LEU A 154 -6.85 5.25 6.94
N ARG A 155 -8.04 4.87 7.40
CA ARG A 155 -9.32 5.51 7.03
C ARG A 155 -9.46 5.70 5.51
N ALA A 156 -9.08 4.67 4.75
CA ALA A 156 -9.20 4.62 3.29
C ALA A 156 -9.61 3.24 2.79
N LEU A 157 -10.32 3.23 1.67
CA LEU A 157 -10.81 2.07 0.96
C LEU A 157 -10.20 2.07 -0.44
N CYS A 158 -9.22 1.20 -0.66
CA CYS A 158 -8.71 0.94 -2.00
C CYS A 158 -9.57 -0.15 -2.67
N LEU A 159 -10.15 0.15 -3.84
CA LEU A 159 -11.01 -0.81 -4.54
C LEU A 159 -10.26 -2.06 -4.98
N GLY A 160 -8.97 -1.94 -5.36
CA GLY A 160 -8.12 -3.10 -5.63
C GLY A 160 -7.95 -3.99 -4.39
N CYS A 161 -7.72 -3.39 -3.21
CA CYS A 161 -7.68 -4.16 -1.96
C CYS A 161 -9.02 -4.83 -1.68
N ALA A 162 -10.14 -4.15 -1.92
CA ALA A 162 -11.48 -4.73 -1.75
C ALA A 162 -11.71 -5.96 -2.66
N VAL A 163 -11.24 -5.91 -3.91
CA VAL A 163 -11.28 -7.08 -4.80
C VAL A 163 -10.43 -8.23 -4.25
N SER A 164 -9.25 -7.94 -3.71
CA SER A 164 -8.42 -8.96 -3.04
C SER A 164 -9.11 -9.56 -1.81
N TRP A 165 -9.81 -8.75 -1.00
CA TRP A 165 -10.59 -9.24 0.14
C TRP A 165 -11.74 -10.14 -0.28
N ILE A 166 -12.42 -9.81 -1.39
CA ILE A 166 -13.47 -10.67 -1.96
C ILE A 166 -12.87 -12.01 -2.43
N ALA A 167 -11.70 -11.97 -3.08
CA ALA A 167 -10.98 -13.18 -3.47
C ALA A 167 -10.60 -14.03 -2.24
N ASP A 168 -10.05 -13.41 -1.19
CA ASP A 168 -9.64 -14.08 0.04
C ASP A 168 -10.82 -14.66 0.83
N LEU A 169 -11.96 -13.96 0.85
CA LEU A 169 -13.22 -14.49 1.38
C LEU A 169 -13.66 -15.74 0.61
N GLY A 170 -13.53 -15.74 -0.71
CA GLY A 170 -13.74 -16.93 -1.53
C GLY A 170 -12.80 -18.06 -1.13
N LEU A 171 -11.50 -17.78 -0.96
CA LEU A 171 -10.51 -18.77 -0.49
C LEU A 171 -10.88 -19.34 0.89
N LEU A 172 -11.35 -18.51 1.82
CA LEU A 172 -11.82 -18.94 3.14
C LEU A 172 -13.04 -19.87 3.01
N ILE A 173 -14.09 -19.46 2.29
CA ILE A 173 -15.33 -20.23 2.13
C ILE A 173 -15.02 -21.60 1.52
N PHE A 174 -14.28 -21.63 0.42
CA PHE A 174 -13.97 -22.89 -0.27
C PHE A 174 -12.90 -23.71 0.46
N GLY A 175 -12.01 -23.07 1.23
CA GLY A 175 -11.06 -23.72 2.12
C GLY A 175 -11.73 -24.42 3.31
N VAL A 176 -12.67 -23.77 4.00
CA VAL A 176 -13.48 -24.40 5.07
C VAL A 176 -14.30 -25.56 4.52
N GLN A 177 -14.88 -25.36 3.35
CA GLN A 177 -15.59 -26.40 2.60
C GLN A 177 -14.71 -27.59 2.23
N LEU A 178 -13.44 -27.36 1.86
CA LEU A 178 -12.46 -28.41 1.62
C LEU A 178 -12.11 -29.15 2.92
N LEU A 179 -11.85 -28.41 4.00
CA LEU A 179 -11.52 -28.97 5.32
C LEU A 179 -12.64 -29.86 5.87
N ARG A 180 -13.90 -29.39 5.82
CA ARG A 180 -15.08 -30.15 6.27
C ARG A 180 -15.24 -31.49 5.54
N ARG A 181 -14.80 -31.58 4.28
CA ARG A 181 -14.93 -32.78 3.47
C ARG A 181 -13.82 -33.79 3.70
N VAL A 182 -12.63 -33.32 4.06
CA VAL A 182 -11.43 -34.15 4.26
C VAL A 182 -11.38 -34.75 5.67
N GLY A 183 -11.94 -34.04 6.66
CA GLY A 183 -11.91 -34.47 8.07
C GLY A 183 -10.50 -34.37 8.71
N PRO A 184 -10.38 -34.52 10.04
CA PRO A 184 -9.14 -34.28 10.79
C PRO A 184 -8.06 -35.39 10.67
N ALA A 185 -8.11 -36.25 9.65
CA ALA A 185 -7.24 -37.43 9.58
C ALA A 185 -5.79 -37.12 9.12
N ARG A 186 -4.86 -37.20 10.09
CA ARG A 186 -3.39 -37.37 10.02
C ARG A 186 -2.61 -36.43 9.08
N ALA A 187 -2.26 -35.26 9.61
CA ALA A 187 -1.41 -34.22 9.01
C ALA A 187 0.11 -34.51 8.96
N ARG A 188 0.57 -35.76 9.16
CA ARG A 188 1.99 -36.05 9.46
C ARG A 188 2.91 -36.21 8.24
N THR A 189 2.38 -36.44 7.03
CA THR A 189 3.17 -36.75 5.81
C THR A 189 3.21 -35.62 4.77
N ALA A 190 2.41 -34.56 4.94
CA ALA A 190 2.16 -33.55 3.90
C ALA A 190 3.16 -32.38 3.87
N ILE A 191 4.02 -32.23 4.88
CA ILE A 191 4.91 -31.06 5.02
C ILE A 191 6.03 -31.03 3.96
N VAL A 192 6.40 -32.15 3.34
CA VAL A 192 7.69 -32.22 2.63
C VAL A 192 7.68 -32.32 1.10
N ARG A 193 6.62 -32.71 0.37
CA ARG A 193 6.80 -33.09 -1.06
C ARG A 193 5.85 -32.62 -2.18
N PRO A 194 4.67 -31.98 -1.98
CA PRO A 194 3.91 -31.39 -3.12
C PRO A 194 3.84 -29.85 -3.17
N LEU A 195 4.24 -29.14 -2.11
CA LEU A 195 4.08 -27.68 -2.02
C LEU A 195 5.22 -26.92 -2.73
N TRP A 196 6.46 -27.40 -2.58
CA TRP A 196 7.67 -26.70 -3.00
C TRP A 196 7.68 -26.28 -4.47
N PRO A 197 7.26 -27.11 -5.46
CA PRO A 197 7.25 -26.67 -6.86
C PRO A 197 6.22 -25.56 -7.15
N SER A 198 5.20 -25.40 -6.31
CA SER A 198 4.16 -24.38 -6.48
C SER A 198 4.59 -23.07 -5.81
N VAL A 199 5.16 -23.17 -4.60
CA VAL A 199 5.78 -22.04 -3.91
C VAL A 199 6.96 -21.50 -4.68
N ALA A 200 7.84 -22.36 -5.21
CA ALA A 200 8.96 -21.95 -6.05
C ALA A 200 8.50 -21.17 -7.28
N LEU A 201 7.43 -21.62 -7.97
CA LEU A 201 6.91 -20.90 -9.14
C LEU A 201 6.25 -19.57 -8.76
N GLY A 202 5.55 -19.51 -7.61
CA GLY A 202 5.05 -18.25 -7.06
C GLY A 202 6.17 -17.29 -6.69
N ALA A 203 7.23 -17.78 -6.04
CA ALA A 203 8.41 -17.00 -5.67
C ALA A 203 9.17 -16.49 -6.91
N LEU A 204 9.23 -17.28 -7.98
CA LEU A 204 9.82 -16.87 -9.25
C LEU A 204 9.08 -15.68 -9.89
N LEU A 205 7.79 -15.47 -9.60
CA LEU A 205 7.05 -14.29 -10.08
C LEU A 205 7.38 -13.02 -9.28
N ILE A 206 7.77 -13.16 -8.01
CA ILE A 206 8.08 -12.02 -7.12
C ILE A 206 9.24 -11.19 -7.68
N VAL A 207 10.28 -11.85 -8.19
CA VAL A 207 11.48 -11.17 -8.71
C VAL A 207 11.20 -10.24 -9.90
N PRO A 208 10.62 -10.71 -11.03
CA PRO A 208 10.31 -9.84 -12.16
C PRO A 208 9.23 -8.80 -11.83
N LEU A 209 8.24 -9.11 -11.00
CA LEU A 209 7.24 -8.13 -10.57
C LEU A 209 7.86 -7.04 -9.68
N ASN A 210 8.79 -7.41 -8.79
CA ASN A 210 9.54 -6.44 -8.02
C ASN A 210 10.38 -5.54 -8.93
N TRP A 211 11.11 -6.13 -9.88
CA TRP A 211 11.87 -5.36 -10.87
C TRP A 211 10.96 -4.40 -11.64
N TYR A 212 9.78 -4.88 -12.06
CA TYR A 212 8.78 -4.07 -12.75
C TYR A 212 8.23 -2.92 -11.89
N ALA A 213 7.97 -3.16 -10.61
CA ALA A 213 7.41 -2.19 -9.67
C ALA A 213 8.38 -1.07 -9.29
N ARG A 214 9.67 -1.18 -9.65
CA ARG A 214 10.64 -0.11 -9.46
C ARG A 214 10.25 1.13 -10.29
N PRO A 215 10.60 2.34 -9.81
CA PRO A 215 10.42 3.56 -10.59
C PRO A 215 11.04 3.41 -11.98
N SER A 216 10.34 3.88 -13.01
CA SER A 216 10.92 4.04 -14.34
C SER A 216 12.10 5.04 -14.27
N PRO A 217 13.08 4.94 -15.18
CA PRO A 217 14.12 5.96 -15.26
C PRO A 217 13.49 7.37 -15.41
N PRO A 218 14.14 8.40 -14.84
CA PRO A 218 13.64 9.76 -14.91
C PRO A 218 13.46 10.20 -16.37
N PRO A 219 12.39 10.98 -16.67
CA PRO A 219 12.21 11.54 -17.99
C PRO A 219 13.37 12.47 -18.36
N SER A 220 13.65 12.60 -19.66
CA SER A 220 14.62 13.59 -20.16
C SER A 220 14.23 15.00 -19.71
N PRO A 221 15.17 15.97 -19.62
CA PRO A 221 14.83 17.34 -19.21
C PRO A 221 13.73 17.97 -20.06
N THR A 222 13.68 17.66 -21.36
CA THR A 222 12.63 18.15 -22.27
C THR A 222 11.27 17.55 -21.95
N GLU A 223 11.20 16.24 -21.70
CA GLU A 223 9.96 15.56 -21.30
C GLU A 223 9.51 16.02 -19.92
N ALA A 224 10.45 16.21 -18.98
CA ALA A 224 10.19 16.74 -17.66
C ALA A 224 9.63 18.16 -17.73
N LYS A 225 10.19 19.02 -18.60
CA LYS A 225 9.68 20.37 -18.85
C LYS A 225 8.26 20.34 -19.39
N ARG A 226 7.99 19.53 -20.42
CA ARG A 226 6.64 19.38 -20.97
C ARG A 226 5.64 18.87 -19.94
N ALA A 227 6.01 17.82 -19.19
CA ALA A 227 5.18 17.27 -18.13
C ALA A 227 4.97 18.26 -16.98
N LEU A 228 5.95 19.12 -16.68
CA LEU A 228 5.80 20.20 -15.72
C LEU A 228 4.82 21.25 -16.25
N GLU A 229 4.98 21.70 -17.49
CA GLU A 229 4.08 22.69 -18.12
C GLU A 229 2.64 22.19 -18.24
N GLU A 230 2.45 20.92 -18.58
CA GLU A 230 1.13 20.29 -18.66
C GLU A 230 0.46 20.14 -17.29
N LYS A 231 1.23 19.74 -16.26
CA LYS A 231 0.67 19.46 -14.93
C LYS A 231 0.62 20.65 -13.99
N THR A 232 1.28 21.77 -14.32
CA THR A 232 1.36 22.92 -13.42
C THR A 232 0.49 24.06 -13.87
N ARG A 233 -0.15 24.69 -12.86
CA ARG A 233 -0.77 25.99 -13.05
C ARG A 233 0.28 27.06 -12.74
N PRO A 234 0.57 27.98 -13.68
CA PRO A 234 1.40 29.13 -13.35
C PRO A 234 0.66 29.99 -12.31
N VAL A 235 1.40 30.50 -11.34
CA VAL A 235 0.89 31.45 -10.35
C VAL A 235 1.77 32.69 -10.37
N ALA A 236 1.13 33.85 -10.57
CA ALA A 236 1.80 35.14 -10.59
C ALA A 236 2.18 35.59 -9.17
N GLU A 237 3.13 36.51 -9.07
CA GLU A 237 3.44 37.28 -7.85
C GLU A 237 3.77 36.44 -6.60
N THR A 238 4.76 35.55 -6.69
CA THR A 238 5.17 34.67 -5.57
C THR A 238 5.95 35.36 -4.44
N THR A 239 6.12 36.69 -4.48
CA THR A 239 6.96 37.43 -3.53
C THR A 239 6.57 37.13 -2.09
N ASP A 240 5.26 37.18 -1.79
CA ASP A 240 4.72 36.92 -0.45
C ASP A 240 4.98 35.48 0.03
N LEU A 241 4.99 34.49 -0.87
CA LEU A 241 5.28 33.10 -0.51
C LEU A 241 6.73 32.89 -0.08
N THR A 242 7.63 33.59 -0.77
CA THR A 242 9.09 33.44 -0.63
C THR A 242 9.73 34.41 0.37
N ALA A 243 8.94 35.35 0.89
CA ALA A 243 9.38 36.32 1.87
C ALA A 243 10.01 35.62 3.09
N PRO A 244 11.18 36.09 3.58
CA PRO A 244 11.78 35.56 4.80
C PRO A 244 10.81 35.69 5.98
N ASP A 245 10.70 34.63 6.76
CA ASP A 245 9.83 34.56 7.93
C ASP A 245 10.52 33.73 9.02
N PRO A 246 10.75 34.30 10.23
CA PRO A 246 11.45 33.62 11.31
C PRO A 246 10.72 32.40 11.88
N LEU A 247 9.44 32.20 11.53
CA LEU A 247 8.64 31.05 11.95
C LEU A 247 8.47 30.00 10.85
N SER A 248 8.98 30.25 9.64
CA SER A 248 8.90 29.33 8.50
C SER A 248 10.21 28.57 8.30
N PRO A 249 10.25 27.25 8.57
CA PRO A 249 11.44 26.43 8.33
C PRO A 249 11.94 26.58 6.90
N THR A 250 13.18 27.02 6.73
CA THR A 250 13.81 27.21 5.43
C THR A 250 15.13 26.46 5.38
N PHE A 251 15.35 25.70 4.30
CA PHE A 251 16.53 24.87 4.11
C PHE A 251 17.14 25.10 2.72
N GLY A 252 18.43 24.77 2.58
CA GLY A 252 19.19 24.95 1.34
C GLY A 252 19.82 26.33 1.22
N ASN A 253 20.30 26.66 0.02
CA ASN A 253 21.01 27.92 -0.23
C ASN A 253 20.02 29.09 -0.36
N PRO A 254 20.10 30.15 0.47
CA PRO A 254 19.22 31.32 0.36
C PRO A 254 19.25 32.01 -1.00
N GLY A 255 20.39 31.95 -1.72
CA GLY A 255 20.58 32.48 -3.07
C GLY A 255 20.39 31.44 -4.18
N ALA A 256 19.74 30.30 -3.88
CA ALA A 256 19.46 29.29 -4.88
C ALA A 256 18.58 29.84 -6.03
N PRO A 257 18.89 29.51 -7.30
CA PRO A 257 18.04 29.86 -8.44
C PRO A 257 16.66 29.16 -8.42
N ILE A 258 16.53 28.04 -7.71
CA ILE A 258 15.27 27.34 -7.54
C ILE A 258 14.77 27.48 -6.11
N THR A 259 13.56 28.04 -5.95
CA THR A 259 12.84 28.07 -4.69
C THR A 259 11.61 27.17 -4.76
N ILE A 260 11.51 26.26 -3.80
CA ILE A 260 10.38 25.36 -3.59
C ILE A 260 9.64 25.82 -2.33
N VAL A 261 8.42 26.29 -2.50
CA VAL A 261 7.51 26.53 -1.37
C VAL A 261 6.68 25.28 -1.17
N TYR A 262 6.80 24.67 0.01
CA TYR A 262 6.20 23.38 0.34
C TYR A 262 5.10 23.54 1.39
N PHE A 263 3.85 23.40 0.97
CA PHE A 263 2.70 23.33 1.86
C PHE A 263 2.53 21.92 2.42
N THR A 264 2.61 21.81 3.75
CA THR A 264 2.68 20.53 4.47
C THR A 264 1.69 20.42 5.63
N ASP A 265 1.41 19.17 5.99
CA ASP A 265 0.63 18.75 7.16
C ASP A 265 1.30 17.50 7.78
N PHE A 266 1.59 17.54 9.08
CA PHE A 266 2.29 16.46 9.80
C PHE A 266 1.53 15.14 9.92
N GLN A 267 0.22 15.13 9.69
CA GLN A 267 -0.58 13.90 9.65
C GLN A 267 -0.84 13.40 8.22
N CYS A 268 -0.43 14.15 7.20
CA CYS A 268 -0.54 13.71 5.82
C CYS A 268 0.54 12.66 5.48
N PRO A 269 0.17 11.42 5.09
CA PRO A 269 1.15 10.37 4.76
C PRO A 269 2.05 10.75 3.58
N TYR A 270 1.49 11.44 2.58
CA TYR A 270 2.26 11.91 1.43
C TYR A 270 3.24 13.03 1.79
N CYS A 271 2.93 13.86 2.80
CA CYS A 271 3.84 14.89 3.26
C CYS A 271 5.09 14.30 3.92
N LYS A 272 4.96 13.13 4.58
CA LYS A 272 6.11 12.38 5.10
C LYS A 272 7.05 11.97 3.96
N LEU A 273 6.50 11.33 2.92
CA LEU A 273 7.26 10.93 1.73
C LEU A 273 7.87 12.14 1.01
N GLN A 274 7.11 13.23 0.89
CA GLN A 274 7.59 14.46 0.25
C GLN A 274 8.76 15.09 1.02
N THR A 275 8.70 15.08 2.35
CA THR A 275 9.78 15.58 3.22
C THR A 275 11.06 14.76 3.03
N GLU A 276 10.94 13.43 2.93
CA GLU A 276 12.08 12.56 2.63
C GLU A 276 12.70 12.88 1.25
N ALA A 277 11.86 13.04 0.22
CA ALA A 277 12.30 13.41 -1.12
C ALA A 277 12.97 14.80 -1.17
N LEU A 278 12.41 15.80 -0.49
CA LEU A 278 12.99 17.16 -0.45
C LEU A 278 14.33 17.18 0.30
N ARG A 279 14.47 16.39 1.36
CA ARG A 279 15.75 16.27 2.09
C ARG A 279 16.84 15.68 1.20
N GLU A 280 16.54 14.61 0.46
CA GLU A 280 17.51 14.01 -0.45
C GLU A 280 17.81 14.93 -1.64
N LEU A 281 16.80 15.65 -2.15
CA LEU A 281 17.00 16.65 -3.19
C LEU A 281 17.96 17.76 -2.75
N LEU A 282 17.79 18.30 -1.53
CA LEU A 282 18.69 19.30 -0.97
C LEU A 282 20.13 18.77 -0.86
N ALA A 283 20.31 17.49 -0.52
CA ALA A 283 21.62 16.84 -0.50
C ALA A 283 22.22 16.68 -1.90
N ARG A 284 21.42 16.39 -2.94
CA ARG A 284 21.86 16.28 -4.34
C ARG A 284 22.13 17.65 -4.98
N ARG A 285 21.45 18.71 -4.54
CA ARG A 285 21.41 20.03 -5.17
C ARG A 285 21.72 21.18 -4.18
N PRO A 286 22.79 21.10 -3.35
CA PRO A 286 22.98 21.95 -2.17
C PRO A 286 23.10 23.45 -2.48
N ARG A 287 23.59 23.81 -3.68
CA ARG A 287 23.72 25.21 -4.12
C ARG A 287 22.57 25.71 -4.98
N GLN A 288 21.74 24.80 -5.48
CA GLN A 288 20.77 25.08 -6.55
C GLN A 288 19.33 25.19 -6.04
N VAL A 289 19.04 24.68 -4.84
CA VAL A 289 17.68 24.58 -4.30
C VAL A 289 17.59 25.22 -2.92
N ARG A 290 16.49 25.95 -2.72
CA ARG A 290 15.97 26.42 -1.42
C ARG A 290 14.58 25.83 -1.23
N VAL A 291 14.29 25.31 -0.03
CA VAL A 291 12.97 24.80 0.34
C VAL A 291 12.44 25.64 1.50
N ILE A 292 11.25 26.20 1.34
CA ILE A 292 10.52 26.97 2.36
C ILE A 292 9.29 26.17 2.76
N TYR A 293 9.18 25.80 4.03
CA TYR A 293 8.02 25.10 4.56
C TYR A 293 6.94 26.11 4.92
N ARG A 294 5.71 25.80 4.51
CA ARG A 294 4.48 26.52 4.86
C ARG A 294 3.47 25.51 5.37
N HIS A 295 2.66 25.89 6.35
CA HIS A 295 1.71 24.97 6.97
C HIS A 295 0.31 25.11 6.39
N TYR A 296 -0.27 24.00 5.92
CA TYR A 296 -1.67 23.92 5.51
C TYR A 296 -2.36 22.76 6.25
N PRO A 297 -2.74 22.97 7.52
CA PRO A 297 -3.32 21.92 8.33
C PRO A 297 -4.70 21.51 7.78
N LEU A 298 -4.91 20.21 7.58
CA LEU A 298 -6.18 19.63 7.16
C LEU A 298 -7.13 19.41 8.35
N ASP A 299 -7.27 20.45 9.17
CA ASP A 299 -8.11 20.52 10.36
C ASP A 299 -8.94 21.80 10.38
N GLN A 300 -10.26 21.63 10.46
CA GLN A 300 -11.21 22.73 10.45
C GLN A 300 -11.10 23.64 11.69
N SER A 301 -10.46 23.18 12.77
CA SER A 301 -10.29 23.98 14.00
C SER A 301 -9.47 25.27 13.79
N CYS A 302 -8.52 25.29 12.86
CA CYS A 302 -7.77 26.49 12.47
C CYS A 302 -7.84 26.81 10.97
N ASN A 303 -8.22 25.85 10.12
CA ASN A 303 -8.39 26.05 8.68
C ASN A 303 -9.88 26.00 8.30
N LEU A 304 -10.55 27.14 8.47
CA LEU A 304 -12.00 27.28 8.24
C LEU A 304 -12.45 27.07 6.78
N ARG A 305 -11.51 26.91 5.84
CA ARG A 305 -11.81 26.55 4.44
C ARG A 305 -12.26 25.10 4.28
N LEU A 306 -11.95 24.26 5.26
CA LEU A 306 -12.28 22.85 5.23
C LEU A 306 -13.70 22.65 5.73
N THR A 307 -14.46 21.81 5.03
CA THR A 307 -15.81 21.41 5.44
C THR A 307 -15.80 20.31 6.50
N ARG A 308 -14.63 19.70 6.74
CA ARG A 308 -14.43 18.65 7.74
C ARG A 308 -12.95 18.55 8.12
N THR A 309 -12.70 18.15 9.36
CA THR A 309 -11.36 17.78 9.83
C THR A 309 -10.95 16.41 9.25
N ALA A 310 -9.87 16.40 8.48
CA ALA A 310 -9.22 15.16 8.03
C ALA A 310 -8.14 14.70 9.04
N HIS A 311 -7.42 15.66 9.63
CA HIS A 311 -6.24 15.45 10.45
C HIS A 311 -6.37 16.20 11.81
N PRO A 312 -6.90 15.57 12.87
CA PRO A 312 -7.34 16.25 14.10
C PRO A 312 -6.25 16.91 14.97
N PHE A 313 -4.97 16.69 14.67
CA PHE A 313 -3.82 17.26 15.37
C PHE A 313 -3.02 18.20 14.47
N ALA A 314 -3.43 18.41 13.21
CA ALA A 314 -2.65 19.16 12.23
C ALA A 314 -2.41 20.61 12.64
N CYS A 315 -3.41 21.28 13.23
CA CYS A 315 -3.25 22.65 13.72
C CYS A 315 -2.20 22.73 14.84
N LEU A 316 -2.28 21.87 15.85
CA LEU A 316 -1.31 21.85 16.95
C LEU A 316 0.10 21.50 16.45
N LEU A 317 0.23 20.54 15.55
CA LEU A 317 1.52 20.15 14.98
C LEU A 317 2.13 21.27 14.13
N ALA A 318 1.34 22.01 13.36
CA ALA A 318 1.83 23.18 12.62
C ALA A 318 2.35 24.27 13.56
N GLN A 319 1.64 24.55 14.67
CA GLN A 319 2.07 25.53 15.66
C GLN A 319 3.36 25.08 16.37
N LEU A 320 3.43 23.82 16.79
CA LEU A 320 4.63 23.23 17.38
C LEU A 320 5.82 23.27 16.42
N ALA A 321 5.59 23.08 15.12
CA ALA A 321 6.63 23.17 14.10
C ALA A 321 7.23 24.57 14.00
N MET A 322 6.39 25.61 14.04
CA MET A 322 6.84 27.00 14.05
C MET A 322 7.66 27.31 15.31
N ASP A 323 7.24 26.86 16.49
CA ASP A 323 8.01 27.05 17.73
C ASP A 323 9.30 26.22 17.75
N ALA A 324 9.27 25.00 17.21
CA ALA A 324 10.45 24.16 17.04
C ALA A 324 11.48 24.82 16.13
N HIS A 325 11.03 25.49 15.06
CA HIS A 325 11.91 26.25 14.18
C HIS A 325 12.52 27.45 14.88
N ARG A 326 11.69 28.25 15.56
CA ARG A 326 12.13 29.39 16.39
C ARG A 326 13.21 28.99 17.40
N ARG A 327 13.14 27.77 17.94
CA ARG A 327 14.09 27.21 18.92
C ARG A 327 15.26 26.45 18.32
N GLY A 328 15.33 26.31 16.99
CA GLY A 328 16.42 25.58 16.32
C GLY A 328 16.36 24.05 16.46
N VAL A 329 15.20 23.49 16.84
CA VAL A 329 15.00 22.04 17.05
C VAL A 329 14.03 21.40 16.05
N PHE A 330 13.61 22.14 15.01
CA PHE A 330 12.62 21.67 14.03
C PHE A 330 12.98 20.33 13.39
N GLU A 331 14.19 20.15 12.88
CA GLU A 331 14.54 18.94 12.10
C GLU A 331 14.47 17.67 12.96
N THR A 332 15.01 17.73 14.18
CA THR A 332 15.04 16.59 15.09
C THR A 332 13.65 16.28 15.64
N TRP A 333 12.88 17.30 16.00
CA TRP A 333 11.48 17.17 16.43
C TRP A 333 10.60 16.62 15.29
N ALA A 334 10.67 17.21 14.09
CA ALA A 334 9.88 16.80 12.94
C ALA A 334 10.18 15.36 12.54
N ALA A 335 11.45 14.93 12.54
CA ALA A 335 11.83 13.55 12.26
C ALA A 335 11.17 12.56 13.23
N GLU A 336 11.00 12.92 14.50
CA GLU A 336 10.28 12.09 15.46
C GLU A 336 8.77 12.07 15.23
N VAL A 337 8.16 13.21 14.92
CA VAL A 337 6.74 13.28 14.55
C VAL A 337 6.46 12.40 13.33
N TRP A 338 7.29 12.49 12.28
CA TRP A 338 7.14 11.66 11.08
C TRP A 338 7.29 10.16 11.35
N ARG A 339 8.20 9.77 12.27
CA ARG A 339 8.33 8.37 12.72
C ARG A 339 7.09 7.89 13.45
N ALA A 340 6.46 8.74 14.26
CA ALA A 340 5.26 8.43 15.02
C ALA A 340 3.93 8.65 14.26
N GLN A 341 3.96 9.11 13.01
CA GLN A 341 2.79 9.63 12.27
C GLN A 341 1.56 8.72 12.30
N GLU A 342 1.74 7.41 12.09
CA GLU A 342 0.63 6.43 12.03
C GLU A 342 0.01 6.13 13.41
N SER A 343 0.68 6.49 14.51
CA SER A 343 0.27 6.23 15.89
C SER A 343 0.09 7.51 16.72
N LEU A 344 -0.04 8.67 16.06
CA LEU A 344 -0.27 9.93 16.76
C LEU A 344 -1.60 9.92 17.52
N THR A 345 -1.52 10.24 18.81
CA THR A 345 -2.62 10.65 19.68
C THR A 345 -2.28 12.02 20.27
N LEU A 346 -3.24 12.69 20.93
CA LEU A 346 -2.98 13.96 21.59
C LEU A 346 -1.87 13.83 22.65
N GLU A 347 -1.91 12.76 23.44
CA GLU A 347 -0.91 12.45 24.46
C GLU A 347 0.48 12.26 23.83
N ARG A 348 0.54 11.53 22.71
CA ARG A 348 1.80 11.28 22.00
C ARG A 348 2.37 12.57 21.39
N VAL A 349 1.52 13.43 20.82
CA VAL A 349 1.94 14.76 20.33
C VAL A 349 2.53 15.59 21.47
N HIS A 350 1.86 15.62 22.63
CA HIS A 350 2.36 16.32 23.81
C HIS A 350 3.67 15.74 24.35
N GLU A 351 3.81 14.42 24.39
CA GLU A 351 5.02 13.74 24.85
C GLU A 351 6.22 14.03 23.95
N ILE A 352 6.03 13.96 22.61
CA ILE A 352 7.07 14.34 21.65
C ILE A 352 7.45 15.80 21.86
N ALA A 353 6.48 16.73 21.90
CA ALA A 353 6.74 18.16 22.08
C ALA A 353 7.60 18.46 23.32
N ARG A 354 7.23 17.90 24.49
CA ARG A 354 7.95 18.13 25.75
C ARG A 354 9.40 17.65 25.73
N ARG A 355 9.70 16.54 25.03
CA ARG A 355 11.09 16.03 24.90
C ARG A 355 12.03 16.99 24.17
N TYR A 356 11.49 17.86 23.32
CA TYR A 356 12.24 18.90 22.63
C TYR A 356 12.09 20.30 23.27
N GLY A 357 11.57 20.36 24.51
CA GLY A 357 11.39 21.62 25.25
C GLY A 357 10.28 22.51 24.69
N LEU A 358 9.35 21.94 23.92
CA LEU A 358 8.17 22.64 23.40
C LEU A 358 7.00 22.47 24.37
N ASP A 359 6.17 23.51 24.48
CA ASP A 359 4.97 23.52 25.31
C ASP A 359 3.71 23.63 24.43
N PRO A 360 2.94 22.53 24.27
CA PRO A 360 1.72 22.51 23.50
C PRO A 360 0.64 23.49 23.96
N ALA A 361 0.51 23.74 25.27
CA ALA A 361 -0.50 24.66 25.79
C ALA A 361 -0.10 26.11 25.50
N ARG A 362 1.19 26.42 25.65
CA ARG A 362 1.73 27.75 25.35
C ARG A 362 1.68 28.07 23.86
N VAL A 363 2.06 27.13 23.00
CA VAL A 363 2.10 27.37 21.54
C VAL A 363 0.69 27.64 20.98
N ALA A 364 -0.32 26.98 21.55
CA ALA A 364 -1.72 27.18 21.18
C ALA A 364 -2.24 28.58 21.50
N GLN A 365 -1.58 29.33 22.38
CA GLN A 365 -1.96 30.69 22.77
C GLN A 365 -0.99 31.76 22.23
N ASP A 366 0.10 31.35 21.57
CA ASP A 366 1.09 32.28 21.01
C ASP A 366 0.50 33.04 19.82
N ARG A 367 0.20 34.33 20.04
CA ARG A 367 -0.39 35.22 19.02
C ARG A 367 0.47 35.39 17.78
N GLU A 368 1.79 35.28 17.88
CA GLU A 368 2.67 35.40 16.72
C GLU A 368 2.54 34.15 15.83
N ILE A 369 2.58 32.97 16.43
CA ILE A 369 2.39 31.68 15.74
C ILE A 369 1.00 31.58 15.15
N GLN A 370 -0.04 31.93 15.91
CA GLN A 370 -1.42 31.93 15.40
C GLN A 370 -1.58 32.84 14.17
N ARG A 371 -1.00 34.04 14.22
CA ARG A 371 -1.00 34.97 13.08
C ARG A 371 -0.24 34.42 11.89
N GLN A 372 0.92 33.78 12.12
CA GLN A 372 1.68 33.19 11.02
C GLN A 372 0.96 32.00 10.40
N LEU A 373 0.36 31.11 11.20
CA LEU A 373 -0.42 29.99 10.68
C LEU A 373 -1.62 30.47 9.87
N ALA A 374 -2.33 31.50 10.33
CA ALA A 374 -3.40 32.12 9.56
C ALA A 374 -2.89 32.72 8.24
N ARG A 375 -1.70 33.35 8.24
CA ARG A 375 -1.06 33.86 7.01
C ARG A 375 -0.73 32.73 6.04
N ASP A 376 -0.14 31.63 6.50
CA ASP A 376 0.17 30.47 5.65
C ASP A 376 -1.11 29.90 5.01
N ILE A 377 -2.22 29.81 5.75
CA ILE A 377 -3.52 29.34 5.24
C ILE A 377 -4.09 30.31 4.19
N LEU A 378 -4.00 31.62 4.42
CA LEU A 378 -4.45 32.64 3.46
C LEU A 378 -3.58 32.66 2.20
N LEU A 379 -2.27 32.43 2.32
CA LEU A 379 -1.38 32.27 1.19
C LEU A 379 -1.72 31.00 0.40
N ALA A 380 -1.93 29.87 1.09
CA ALA A 380 -2.41 28.65 0.44
C ALA A 380 -3.67 28.92 -0.40
N GLU A 381 -4.67 29.59 0.18
CA GLU A 381 -5.88 30.00 -0.54
C GLU A 381 -5.58 30.84 -1.78
N ARG A 382 -4.84 31.95 -1.62
CA ARG A 382 -4.56 32.90 -2.70
C ARG A 382 -3.88 32.21 -3.88
N PHE A 383 -3.00 31.26 -3.60
CA PHE A 383 -2.27 30.51 -4.61
C PHE A 383 -3.01 29.24 -5.05
N GLY A 384 -4.23 28.97 -4.58
CA GLY A 384 -5.08 27.84 -4.98
C GLY A 384 -4.58 26.48 -4.51
N VAL A 385 -3.93 26.46 -3.35
CA VAL A 385 -3.59 25.28 -2.58
C VAL A 385 -4.80 24.87 -1.74
N ASP A 386 -5.30 23.66 -1.97
CA ASP A 386 -6.47 23.09 -1.29
C ASP A 386 -6.18 21.72 -0.65
N SER A 387 -4.94 21.24 -0.78
CA SER A 387 -4.50 19.90 -0.39
C SER A 387 -3.00 19.87 -0.11
N THR A 388 -2.55 18.84 0.61
CA THR A 388 -1.14 18.62 0.95
C THR A 388 -0.69 17.22 0.51
N PRO A 389 0.59 17.03 0.09
CA PRO A 389 1.58 18.07 -0.14
C PRO A 389 1.23 18.88 -1.40
N THR A 390 1.53 20.17 -1.38
CA THR A 390 1.53 21.01 -2.59
C THR A 390 2.84 21.76 -2.65
N LEU A 391 3.47 21.75 -3.81
CA LEU A 391 4.73 22.44 -4.08
C LEU A 391 4.49 23.60 -5.03
N ILE A 392 5.09 24.75 -4.77
CA ILE A 392 5.20 25.84 -5.73
C ILE A 392 6.67 26.02 -6.05
N ILE A 393 7.07 25.64 -7.27
CA ILE A 393 8.46 25.69 -7.73
C ILE A 393 8.59 26.83 -8.74
N ASN A 394 9.29 27.91 -8.37
CA ASN A 394 9.45 29.11 -9.21
C ASN A 394 8.14 29.55 -9.91
N GLY A 395 7.05 29.68 -9.14
CA GLY A 395 5.74 30.10 -9.66
C GLY A 395 4.90 29.00 -10.32
N ARG A 396 5.32 27.74 -10.25
CA ARG A 396 4.56 26.61 -10.81
C ARG A 396 3.98 25.75 -9.70
N LEU A 397 2.64 25.73 -9.59
CA LEU A 397 1.95 24.94 -8.58
C LEU A 397 1.82 23.48 -9.03
N ILE A 398 2.29 22.56 -8.20
CA ILE A 398 2.24 21.11 -8.37
C ILE A 398 1.51 20.52 -7.16
N ARG A 399 0.39 19.83 -7.41
CA ARG A 399 -0.37 19.14 -6.36
C ARG A 399 0.15 17.72 -6.15
N GLY A 400 0.01 17.22 -4.94
CA GLY A 400 0.30 15.84 -4.59
C GLY A 400 1.80 15.53 -4.50
N TYR A 401 2.08 14.32 -4.05
CA TYR A 401 3.44 13.84 -3.84
C TYR A 401 4.25 13.80 -5.15
N GLN A 402 5.43 14.40 -5.11
CA GLN A 402 6.42 14.36 -6.18
C GLN A 402 7.62 13.51 -5.73
N PRO A 403 7.83 12.33 -6.35
CA PRO A 403 9.02 11.52 -6.12
C PRO A 403 10.31 12.29 -6.41
N LEU A 404 11.38 11.92 -5.73
CA LEU A 404 12.68 12.57 -5.83
C LEU A 404 13.18 12.67 -7.27
N GLU A 405 13.15 11.57 -8.02
CA GLU A 405 13.65 11.52 -9.39
C GLU A 405 12.87 12.49 -10.30
N ARG A 406 11.56 12.59 -10.08
CA ARG A 406 10.69 13.53 -10.81
C ARG A 406 11.00 14.98 -10.44
N LEU A 407 11.20 15.26 -9.15
CA LEU A 407 11.62 16.57 -8.68
C LEU A 407 12.97 16.99 -9.25
N ASP A 408 13.95 16.08 -9.23
CA ASP A 408 15.28 16.36 -9.77
C ASP A 408 15.22 16.66 -11.28
N SER A 409 14.41 15.90 -12.04
CA SER A 409 14.16 16.18 -13.44
C SER A 409 13.49 17.55 -13.66
N PHE A 410 12.50 17.94 -12.85
CA PHE A 410 11.88 19.26 -12.93
C PHE A 410 12.89 20.38 -12.65
N ILE A 411 13.75 20.20 -11.66
CA ILE A 411 14.80 21.17 -11.31
C ILE A 411 15.84 21.28 -12.41
N ALA A 412 16.29 20.15 -12.97
CA ALA A 412 17.19 20.12 -14.12
C ALA A 412 16.58 20.88 -15.31
N ALA A 413 15.29 20.67 -15.58
CA ALA A 413 14.57 21.36 -16.65
C ALA A 413 14.49 22.88 -16.42
N LEU A 414 14.27 23.32 -15.17
CA LEU A 414 14.19 24.75 -14.83
C LEU A 414 15.54 25.46 -14.85
N LEU A 415 16.63 24.75 -14.52
CA LEU A 415 17.99 25.29 -14.60
C LEU A 415 18.48 25.40 -16.04
N GLY A 416 17.87 24.68 -16.98
CA GLY A 416 18.31 24.63 -18.38
C GLY A 416 19.59 23.80 -18.56
N PRO A 417 20.11 23.69 -19.79
CA PRO A 417 21.43 23.11 -20.01
C PRO A 417 22.44 23.95 -19.22
N THR A 418 23.16 23.30 -18.30
CA THR A 418 24.34 23.91 -17.68
C THR A 418 25.24 24.41 -18.79
N THR A 419 25.29 25.73 -18.99
CA THR A 419 26.47 26.34 -19.59
C THR A 419 27.60 26.02 -18.63
N SER A 420 28.31 24.91 -18.87
CA SER A 420 29.57 24.65 -18.20
C SER A 420 30.41 25.88 -18.47
N GLY A 421 30.68 26.64 -17.42
CA GLY A 421 31.47 27.86 -17.50
C GLY A 421 32.76 27.59 -18.26
N ARG A 422 33.01 28.45 -19.25
CA ARG A 422 34.37 28.75 -19.72
C ARG A 422 35.15 29.41 -18.60
#